data_AF-A0AAD2B5P7-F1
#
_entry.id   AF-A0AAD2B5P7-F1
#
_cell.length_a   1.000
_cell.length_b   1.000
_cell.length_c   1.000
_cell.angle_alpha   90.00
_cell.angle_beta   90.00
_cell.angle_gamma   90.00
#
_symmetry.space_group_name_H-M   'P 1'
#
loop_
_entity.id
_entity.type
_entity.pdbx_description
1 polymer ?
#
loop_
_entity_poly.entity_id
_entity_poly.type
_entity_poly.pdbx_seq_one_letter_code
_entity_poly.pdbx_strand_id
1 'polypeptide(L)'
;MSLVLRRTVLTFVAAASVAGAGLVHAQASAPQAPAASTAASGGTVAELQQLLAQKRLTELRTTYNGDYGTSLLLVNEDTTAYVALSYRKELWRVYKFASVAPAEGAYDTLASQTRTWAEDDLRRAVTAGQKAQLEREAQAAQQRAESLSQEVRIMQAQRQKMLTEQQTMRQETKALDIERRAYQTQVESLQQQIRLLEKQLNDPHWSPAP
;
A
#
# COMPACT_ATOMS: atom_id res chain seq x y z
N MET A 1 37.98 11.17 29.80
CA MET A 1 38.93 11.06 28.66
C MET A 1 38.17 10.38 27.53
N SER A 2 37.55 11.10 26.57
CA SER A 2 38.14 11.86 25.43
C SER A 2 39.01 10.93 24.57
N LEU A 3 38.90 10.76 23.24
CA LEU A 3 38.47 11.54 22.06
C LEU A 3 37.92 10.51 21.02
N VAL A 4 36.89 10.75 20.20
CA VAL A 4 36.81 11.62 19.01
C VAL A 4 37.80 11.21 17.89
N LEU A 5 37.26 10.93 16.69
CA LEU A 5 37.61 11.56 15.39
C LEU A 5 38.10 10.69 14.20
N ARG A 6 37.33 10.82 13.10
CA ARG A 6 37.68 11.03 11.67
C ARG A 6 38.46 9.97 10.86
N ARG A 7 37.74 9.40 9.89
CA ARG A 7 37.83 9.67 8.43
C ARG A 7 39.22 10.03 7.86
N THR A 8 39.77 9.13 7.03
CA THR A 8 40.78 9.47 6.02
C THR A 8 40.40 8.82 4.68
N VAL A 9 40.17 9.67 3.68
CA VAL A 9 40.13 9.32 2.25
C VAL A 9 41.50 9.70 1.70
N LEU A 10 42.15 8.84 0.91
CA LEU A 10 43.14 9.31 -0.07
C LEU A 10 43.26 8.35 -1.27
N THR A 11 42.82 8.91 -2.39
CA THR A 11 43.18 8.72 -3.81
C THR A 11 44.33 7.77 -4.21
N PHE A 12 44.08 7.03 -5.29
CA PHE A 12 45.07 6.83 -6.36
C PHE A 12 44.37 6.96 -7.72
N VAL A 13 44.75 7.97 -8.51
CA VAL A 13 44.41 8.12 -9.92
C VAL A 13 45.64 7.70 -10.71
N ALA A 14 45.52 6.62 -11.49
CA ALA A 14 46.51 6.22 -12.48
C ALA A 14 45.96 6.54 -13.87
N ALA A 15 46.62 7.47 -14.57
CA ALA A 15 46.39 7.76 -15.97
C ALA A 15 47.16 6.74 -16.83
N ALA A 16 46.47 6.12 -17.79
CA ALA A 16 47.10 5.35 -18.85
C ALA A 16 46.55 5.83 -20.20
N SER A 17 47.40 6.52 -20.96
CA SER A 17 47.17 6.90 -22.34
C SER A 17 47.38 5.69 -23.25
N VAL A 18 46.44 5.41 -24.14
CA VAL A 18 46.64 4.55 -25.31
C VAL A 18 46.12 5.28 -26.54
N ALA A 19 47.03 5.56 -27.46
CA ALA A 19 46.75 6.02 -28.80
C ALA A 19 46.29 4.85 -29.67
N GLY A 20 45.34 5.08 -30.59
CA GLY A 20 44.92 4.07 -31.55
C GLY A 20 43.91 4.57 -32.58
N ALA A 21 44.44 4.88 -33.77
CA ALA A 21 43.87 4.69 -35.10
C ALA A 21 42.49 5.29 -35.44
N GLY A 22 42.50 6.13 -36.47
CA GLY A 22 41.32 6.74 -37.06
C GLY A 22 40.32 5.74 -37.62
N LEU A 23 39.04 6.08 -37.46
CA LEU A 23 37.95 5.53 -38.23
C LEU A 23 37.35 6.67 -39.06
N VAL A 24 37.55 6.53 -40.36
CA VAL A 24 36.90 7.30 -41.41
C VAL A 24 35.39 7.19 -41.18
N HIS A 25 34.74 8.32 -40.96
CA HIS A 25 33.29 8.40 -40.78
C HIS A 25 32.63 8.11 -42.14
N ALA A 26 32.25 6.86 -42.37
CA ALA A 26 31.36 6.50 -43.46
C ALA A 26 30.01 7.17 -43.20
N GLN A 27 29.72 8.23 -43.96
CA GLN A 27 28.38 8.81 -44.04
C GLN A 27 27.43 7.72 -44.53
N ALA A 28 26.69 7.13 -43.58
CA ALA A 28 25.52 6.34 -43.90
C ALA A 28 24.47 7.28 -44.50
N SER A 29 24.20 7.13 -45.79
CA SER A 29 23.09 7.75 -46.47
C SER A 29 21.79 7.35 -45.76
N ALA A 30 21.15 8.30 -45.08
CA ALA A 30 19.83 8.09 -44.49
C ALA A 30 18.81 7.79 -45.61
N PRO A 31 17.86 6.86 -45.41
CA PRO A 31 16.75 6.66 -46.35
C PRO A 31 15.97 7.96 -46.51
N GLN A 32 15.79 8.42 -47.75
CA GLN A 32 14.92 9.55 -48.06
C GLN A 32 13.48 9.17 -47.71
N ALA A 33 12.94 9.78 -46.66
CA ALA A 33 11.51 9.74 -46.39
C ALA A 33 10.75 10.39 -47.56
N PRO A 34 9.63 9.81 -48.03
CA PRO A 34 8.80 10.44 -49.06
C PRO A 34 8.32 11.80 -48.55
N ALA A 35 8.29 12.78 -49.47
CA ALA A 35 8.00 14.19 -49.18
C ALA A 35 6.63 14.38 -48.50
N ALA A 36 6.62 14.43 -47.17
CA ALA A 36 5.49 14.92 -46.41
C ALA A 36 5.48 16.45 -46.52
N SER A 37 4.37 17.01 -47.00
CA SER A 37 4.19 18.47 -46.99
C SER A 37 3.95 18.92 -45.56
N THR A 38 4.98 19.46 -44.91
CA THR A 38 4.88 20.06 -43.57
C THR A 38 4.19 21.43 -43.67
N ALA A 39 2.92 21.48 -44.07
CA ALA A 39 2.11 22.68 -43.94
C ALA A 39 2.03 23.07 -42.45
N ALA A 40 1.98 24.38 -42.16
CA ALA A 40 1.98 24.91 -40.79
C ALA A 40 0.98 24.15 -39.91
N SER A 41 1.47 23.45 -38.89
CA SER A 41 0.76 22.41 -38.14
C SER A 41 -0.63 22.82 -37.62
N GLY A 42 -0.86 24.12 -37.38
CA GLY A 42 -2.16 24.64 -36.96
C GLY A 42 -3.24 24.62 -38.05
N GLY A 43 -2.88 24.82 -39.32
CA GLY A 43 -3.84 24.81 -40.44
C GLY A 43 -4.37 23.40 -40.71
N THR A 44 -3.49 22.39 -40.68
CA THR A 44 -3.86 21.00 -40.94
C THR A 44 -4.73 20.41 -39.81
N VAL A 45 -4.54 20.85 -38.56
CA VAL A 45 -5.39 20.43 -37.42
C VAL A 45 -6.81 20.96 -37.60
N ALA A 46 -6.98 22.25 -37.91
CA ALA A 46 -8.31 22.84 -38.12
C ALA A 46 -9.03 22.21 -39.32
N GLU A 47 -8.32 21.97 -40.41
CA GLU A 47 -8.84 21.24 -41.59
C GLU A 47 -9.33 19.84 -41.19
N LEU A 48 -8.51 19.06 -40.47
CA LEU A 48 -8.90 17.73 -40.02
C LEU A 48 -10.11 17.75 -39.07
N GLN A 49 -10.15 18.70 -38.13
CA GLN A 49 -11.28 18.87 -37.22
C GLN A 49 -12.58 19.18 -37.98
N GLN A 50 -12.51 20.02 -39.02
CA GLN A 50 -13.65 20.31 -39.87
C GLN A 50 -14.12 19.06 -40.64
N LEU A 51 -13.19 18.29 -41.23
CA LEU A 51 -13.52 17.05 -41.93
C LEU A 51 -14.13 15.99 -40.99
N LEU A 52 -13.62 15.89 -39.75
CA LEU A 52 -14.20 15.05 -38.69
C LEU A 52 -15.63 15.50 -38.33
N ALA A 53 -15.85 16.80 -38.12
CA ALA A 53 -17.17 17.35 -37.80
C ALA A 53 -18.19 17.12 -38.92
N GLN A 54 -17.73 17.16 -40.17
CA GLN A 54 -18.54 16.87 -41.36
C GLN A 54 -18.71 15.36 -41.62
N LYS A 55 -18.07 14.49 -40.84
CA LYS A 55 -18.06 13.02 -41.03
C LYS A 55 -17.58 12.59 -42.42
N ARG A 56 -16.61 13.32 -42.98
CA ARG A 56 -16.04 13.09 -44.32
C ARG A 56 -14.77 12.23 -44.32
N LEU A 57 -14.47 11.59 -43.20
CA LEU A 57 -13.30 10.76 -43.02
C LEU A 57 -13.73 9.35 -42.64
N THR A 58 -13.01 8.37 -43.17
CA THR A 58 -13.01 6.99 -42.70
C THR A 58 -11.75 6.78 -41.88
N GLU A 59 -11.91 6.38 -40.63
CA GLU A 59 -10.80 5.94 -39.80
C GLU A 59 -10.34 4.55 -40.27
N LEU A 60 -9.12 4.47 -40.78
CA LEU A 60 -8.54 3.19 -41.21
C LEU A 60 -7.96 2.44 -40.02
N ARG A 61 -7.30 3.17 -39.12
CA ARG A 61 -6.58 2.59 -37.97
C ARG A 61 -6.34 3.64 -36.90
N THR A 62 -6.44 3.24 -35.63
CA THR A 62 -5.98 4.05 -34.50
C THR A 62 -5.24 3.18 -33.50
N THR A 63 -4.19 3.72 -32.91
CA THR A 63 -3.44 3.10 -31.81
C THR A 63 -3.37 4.08 -30.66
N TYR A 64 -3.70 3.59 -29.45
CA TYR A 64 -3.53 4.32 -28.21
C TYR A 64 -2.43 3.67 -27.37
N ASN A 65 -1.48 4.48 -26.94
CA ASN A 65 -0.43 4.15 -25.99
C ASN A 65 -0.58 5.09 -24.79
N GLY A 66 -1.30 4.64 -23.75
CA GLY A 66 -1.67 5.52 -22.63
C GLY A 66 -2.51 6.71 -23.12
N ASP A 67 -2.10 7.92 -22.73
CA ASP A 67 -2.75 9.17 -23.17
C ASP A 67 -2.42 9.57 -24.62
N TYR A 68 -1.44 8.94 -25.27
CA TYR A 68 -1.02 9.28 -26.63
C TYR A 68 -1.76 8.43 -27.66
N GLY A 69 -2.23 9.06 -28.73
CA GLY A 69 -2.91 8.37 -29.83
C GLY A 69 -2.32 8.72 -31.20
N THR A 70 -2.32 7.75 -32.10
CA THR A 70 -2.04 7.96 -33.54
C THR A 70 -3.21 7.40 -34.35
N SER A 71 -3.79 8.21 -35.24
CA SER A 71 -4.89 7.82 -36.13
C SER A 71 -4.50 8.01 -37.58
N LEU A 72 -4.82 7.02 -38.43
CA LEU A 72 -4.77 7.12 -39.89
C LEU A 72 -6.21 7.26 -40.40
N LEU A 73 -6.46 8.37 -41.10
CA LEU A 73 -7.78 8.72 -41.62
C LEU A 73 -7.69 8.93 -43.13
N LEU A 74 -8.71 8.49 -43.86
CA LEU A 74 -8.85 8.66 -45.31
C LEU A 74 -10.08 9.53 -45.60
N VAL A 75 -9.95 10.51 -46.48
CA VAL A 75 -11.10 11.30 -46.97
C VAL A 75 -12.01 10.41 -47.80
N ASN A 76 -13.31 10.49 -47.56
CA ASN A 76 -14.30 9.60 -48.19
C ASN A 76 -14.45 9.87 -49.69
N GLU A 77 -14.21 11.11 -50.11
CA GLU A 77 -14.47 11.57 -51.48
C GLU A 77 -13.22 11.64 -52.36
N ASP A 78 -12.02 11.38 -51.83
CA ASP A 78 -10.76 11.38 -52.58
C ASP A 78 -9.70 10.43 -51.98
N THR A 79 -8.45 10.51 -52.44
CA THR A 79 -7.36 9.64 -51.95
C THR A 79 -6.55 10.25 -50.79
N THR A 80 -6.88 11.45 -50.34
CA THR A 80 -6.15 12.19 -49.31
C THR A 80 -6.21 11.45 -47.99
N ALA A 81 -5.04 11.19 -47.41
CA ALA A 81 -4.92 10.56 -46.11
C ALA A 81 -4.31 11.53 -45.09
N TYR A 82 -4.74 11.40 -43.83
CA TYR A 82 -4.21 12.16 -42.70
C TYR A 82 -3.66 11.20 -41.65
N VAL A 83 -2.51 11.52 -41.09
CA VAL A 83 -2.00 10.89 -39.87
C VAL A 83 -2.05 11.92 -38.75
N ALA A 84 -2.80 11.62 -37.70
CA ALA A 84 -3.09 12.54 -36.61
C ALA A 84 -2.50 12.01 -35.30
N LEU A 85 -1.74 12.87 -34.61
CA LEU A 85 -1.29 12.64 -33.25
C LEU A 85 -2.24 13.32 -32.27
N SER A 86 -2.63 12.59 -31.23
CA SER A 86 -3.43 13.08 -30.13
C SER A 86 -2.76 12.85 -28.79
N TYR A 87 -3.08 13.71 -27.82
CA TYR A 87 -2.73 13.57 -26.42
C TYR A 87 -3.98 13.85 -25.60
N ARG A 88 -4.39 12.91 -24.74
CA ARG A 88 -5.67 12.96 -24.01
C ARG A 88 -6.87 13.20 -24.93
N LYS A 89 -6.85 12.56 -26.10
CA LYS A 89 -7.84 12.66 -27.18
C LYS A 89 -7.91 14.04 -27.87
N GLU A 90 -7.03 14.98 -27.51
CA GLU A 90 -6.90 16.26 -28.19
C GLU A 90 -5.83 16.18 -29.28
N LEU A 91 -6.18 16.66 -30.48
CA LEU A 91 -5.25 16.72 -31.61
C LEU A 91 -4.19 17.79 -31.38
N TRP A 92 -2.92 17.42 -31.50
CA TRP A 92 -1.82 18.38 -31.36
C TRP A 92 -0.88 18.43 -32.58
N ARG A 93 -0.98 17.44 -33.47
CA ARG A 93 -0.27 17.46 -34.75
C ARG A 93 -0.97 16.60 -35.79
N VAL A 94 -1.03 17.08 -37.03
CA VAL A 94 -1.62 16.36 -38.16
C VAL A 94 -0.71 16.47 -39.38
N TYR A 95 -0.56 15.36 -40.09
CA TYR A 95 0.20 15.25 -41.32
C TYR A 95 -0.75 14.87 -42.45
N LYS A 96 -0.67 15.56 -43.58
CA LYS A 96 -1.51 15.34 -44.77
C LYS A 96 -0.69 14.66 -45.86
N PHE A 97 -1.30 13.68 -46.52
CA PHE A 97 -0.71 12.88 -47.59
C PHE A 97 -1.69 12.80 -48.75
N ALA A 98 -1.17 12.75 -49.98
CA ALA A 98 -2.01 12.66 -51.18
C ALA A 98 -2.62 11.26 -51.40
N SER A 99 -2.08 10.23 -50.74
CA SER A 99 -2.53 8.85 -50.81
C SER A 99 -2.26 8.10 -49.51
N VAL A 100 -2.92 6.95 -49.31
CA VAL A 100 -2.77 6.10 -48.12
C VAL A 100 -1.37 5.47 -48.02
N ALA A 101 -0.77 5.07 -49.15
CA ALA A 101 0.50 4.35 -49.16
C ALA A 101 1.65 5.03 -48.37
N PRO A 102 1.97 6.32 -48.58
CA PRO A 102 2.97 7.03 -47.76
C PRO A 102 2.46 7.34 -46.34
N ALA A 103 1.14 7.45 -46.14
CA ALA A 103 0.56 7.73 -44.83
C ALA A 103 0.70 6.53 -43.87
N GLU A 104 0.63 5.30 -44.35
CA GLU A 104 0.85 4.08 -43.56
C GLU A 104 2.26 4.06 -42.92
N GLY A 105 3.31 4.36 -43.69
CA GLY A 105 4.67 4.41 -43.14
C GLY A 105 4.85 5.50 -42.08
N ALA A 106 4.21 6.66 -42.29
CA ALA A 106 4.20 7.72 -41.29
C ALA A 106 3.41 7.32 -40.04
N TYR A 107 2.27 6.65 -40.21
CA TYR A 107 1.49 6.10 -39.11
C TYR A 107 2.32 5.13 -38.27
N ASP A 108 2.97 4.14 -38.89
CA ASP A 108 3.73 3.12 -38.16
C ASP A 108 4.88 3.73 -37.35
N THR A 109 5.58 4.70 -37.95
CA THR A 109 6.66 5.44 -37.28
C THR A 109 6.13 6.21 -36.07
N LEU A 110 5.03 6.95 -36.23
CA LEU A 110 4.43 7.76 -35.18
C LEU A 110 3.76 6.90 -34.09
N ALA A 111 3.13 5.79 -34.46
CA ALA A 111 2.57 4.82 -33.51
C ALA A 111 3.68 4.16 -32.67
N SER A 112 4.84 3.87 -33.25
CA SER A 112 6.01 3.40 -32.52
C SER A 112 6.56 4.49 -31.57
N GLN A 113 6.66 5.72 -32.05
CA GLN A 113 7.18 6.84 -31.25
C GLN A 113 6.28 7.19 -30.05
N THR A 114 4.95 7.16 -30.23
CA THR A 114 4.00 7.39 -29.12
C THR A 114 4.09 6.32 -28.04
N ARG A 115 4.50 5.10 -28.37
CA ARG A 115 4.78 4.06 -27.36
C ARG A 115 5.88 4.51 -26.42
N THR A 116 7.00 5.01 -26.96
CA THR A 116 8.13 5.50 -26.14
C THR A 116 7.74 6.70 -25.28
N TRP A 117 6.96 7.65 -25.82
CA TRP A 117 6.47 8.77 -25.01
C TRP A 117 5.56 8.34 -23.86
N ALA A 118 4.81 7.25 -24.04
CA ALA A 118 3.89 6.75 -23.05
C ALA A 118 4.55 5.93 -21.93
N GLU A 119 5.78 5.43 -22.13
CA GLU A 119 6.44 4.47 -21.21
C GLU A 119 6.43 4.93 -19.75
N ASP A 120 6.78 6.18 -19.48
CA ASP A 120 6.84 6.70 -18.11
C ASP A 120 5.46 6.88 -17.48
N ASP A 121 4.46 7.25 -18.26
CA ASP A 121 3.09 7.41 -17.76
C ASP A 121 2.44 6.04 -17.49
N LEU A 122 2.64 5.05 -18.37
CA LEU A 122 2.21 3.68 -18.12
C LEU A 122 2.90 3.10 -16.88
N ARG A 123 4.22 3.29 -16.75
CA ARG A 123 4.96 2.83 -15.57
C ARG A 123 4.42 3.48 -14.30
N ARG A 124 4.13 4.78 -14.34
CA ARG A 124 3.51 5.50 -13.23
C ARG A 124 2.14 4.92 -12.87
N ALA A 125 1.27 4.69 -13.85
CA ALA A 125 -0.06 4.14 -13.62
C ALA A 125 -0.02 2.74 -12.97
N VAL A 126 0.86 1.87 -13.48
CA VAL A 126 1.08 0.53 -12.89
C VAL A 126 1.59 0.64 -11.46
N THR A 127 2.60 1.49 -11.23
CA THR A 127 3.19 1.70 -9.89
C THR A 127 2.16 2.27 -8.91
N ALA A 128 1.31 3.20 -9.35
CA ALA A 128 0.24 3.77 -8.54
C ALA A 128 -0.79 2.69 -8.14
N GLY A 129 -1.14 1.78 -9.05
CA GLY A 129 -2.00 0.63 -8.74
C GLY A 129 -1.39 -0.29 -7.69
N GLN A 130 -0.11 -0.62 -7.81
CA GLN A 130 0.62 -1.43 -6.83
C GLN A 130 0.68 -0.76 -5.45
N LYS A 131 0.96 0.54 -5.42
CA LYS A 131 0.93 1.34 -4.19
C LYS A 131 -0.44 1.28 -3.51
N ALA A 132 -1.52 1.50 -4.25
CA ALA A 132 -2.87 1.46 -3.71
C ALA A 132 -3.29 0.08 -3.18
N GLN A 133 -2.74 -1.01 -3.73
CA GLN A 133 -2.91 -2.34 -3.17
C GLN A 133 -2.20 -2.47 -1.81
N LEU A 134 -0.92 -2.11 -1.73
CA LEU A 134 -0.14 -2.18 -0.50
C LEU A 134 -0.71 -1.29 0.61
N GLU A 135 -1.24 -0.12 0.27
CA GLU A 135 -1.91 0.76 1.24
C GLU A 135 -3.15 0.08 1.87
N ARG A 136 -3.95 -0.65 1.08
CA ARG A 136 -5.10 -1.40 1.60
C ARG A 136 -4.67 -2.55 2.49
N GLU A 137 -3.62 -3.28 2.10
CA GLU A 137 -3.05 -4.37 2.91
C GLU A 137 -2.50 -3.85 4.25
N ALA A 138 -1.79 -2.71 4.23
CA ALA A 138 -1.28 -2.06 5.43
C ALA A 138 -2.40 -1.59 6.37
N GLN A 139 -3.48 -1.00 5.83
CA GLN A 139 -4.64 -0.60 6.63
C GLN A 139 -5.32 -1.81 7.29
N ALA A 140 -5.51 -2.91 6.56
CA ALA A 140 -6.08 -4.14 7.11
C ALA A 140 -5.18 -4.74 8.22
N ALA A 141 -3.86 -4.73 8.02
CA ALA A 141 -2.91 -5.17 9.02
C ALA A 141 -2.95 -4.30 10.28
N GLN A 142 -3.04 -2.98 10.12
CA GLN A 142 -3.14 -2.04 11.24
C GLN A 142 -4.42 -2.28 12.06
N GLN A 143 -5.58 -2.42 11.41
CA GLN A 143 -6.84 -2.72 12.09
C GLN A 143 -6.77 -4.04 12.87
N ARG A 144 -6.14 -5.07 12.28
CA ARG A 144 -5.95 -6.35 12.95
C ARG A 144 -5.02 -6.23 14.17
N ALA A 145 -3.94 -5.48 14.05
CA ALA A 145 -3.02 -5.22 15.16
C ALA A 145 -3.73 -4.47 16.31
N GLU A 146 -4.57 -3.48 15.99
CA GLU A 146 -5.36 -2.75 16.98
C GLU A 146 -6.34 -3.67 17.71
N SER A 147 -7.10 -4.51 16.99
CA SER A 147 -8.01 -5.51 17.60
C SER A 147 -7.27 -6.46 18.54
N LEU A 148 -6.19 -7.06 18.06
CA LEU A 148 -5.38 -8.00 18.87
C LEU A 148 -4.79 -7.30 20.10
N SER A 149 -4.37 -6.04 19.98
CA SER A 149 -3.85 -5.28 21.11
C SER A 149 -4.93 -5.05 22.19
N GLN A 150 -6.18 -4.82 21.79
CA GLN A 150 -7.31 -4.67 22.70
C GLN A 150 -7.65 -5.99 23.38
N GLU A 151 -7.68 -7.08 22.62
CA GLU A 151 -7.90 -8.44 23.17
C GLU A 151 -6.84 -8.80 24.21
N VAL A 152 -5.56 -8.53 23.93
CA VAL A 152 -4.46 -8.75 24.88
C VAL A 152 -4.66 -7.93 26.16
N ARG A 153 -5.06 -6.65 26.05
CA ARG A 153 -5.34 -5.80 27.22
C ARG A 153 -6.50 -6.36 28.06
N ILE A 154 -7.58 -6.80 27.42
CA ILE A 154 -8.73 -7.41 28.09
C ILE A 154 -8.30 -8.70 28.81
N MET A 155 -7.54 -9.58 28.15
CA MET A 155 -7.04 -10.81 28.77
C MET A 155 -6.15 -10.53 29.98
N GLN A 156 -5.26 -9.54 29.90
CA GLN A 156 -4.40 -9.15 31.00
C GLN A 156 -5.22 -8.61 32.19
N ALA A 157 -6.21 -7.75 31.93
CA ALA A 157 -7.11 -7.24 32.97
C ALA A 157 -7.90 -8.37 33.64
N GLN A 158 -8.44 -9.30 32.86
CA GLN A 158 -9.17 -10.46 33.39
C GLN A 158 -8.26 -11.36 34.24
N ARG A 159 -7.03 -11.61 33.80
CA ARG A 159 -6.05 -12.38 34.59
C ARG A 159 -5.76 -11.69 35.91
N GLN A 160 -5.54 -10.37 35.91
CA GLN A 160 -5.28 -9.62 37.13
C GLN A 160 -6.47 -9.69 38.09
N LYS A 161 -7.70 -9.57 37.60
CA LYS A 161 -8.92 -9.71 38.39
C LYS A 161 -9.01 -11.09 39.06
N MET A 162 -8.80 -12.17 38.31
CA MET A 162 -8.82 -13.53 38.88
C MET A 162 -7.74 -13.75 39.95
N LEU A 163 -6.54 -13.18 39.78
CA LEU A 163 -5.49 -13.25 40.79
C LEU A 163 -5.88 -12.51 42.06
N THR A 164 -6.47 -11.33 41.95
CA THR A 164 -6.99 -10.57 43.08
C THR A 164 -8.12 -11.31 43.80
N GLU A 165 -9.10 -11.85 43.07
CA GLU A 165 -10.20 -12.64 43.65
C GLU A 165 -9.67 -13.88 44.39
N GLN A 166 -8.70 -14.59 43.80
CA GLN A 166 -8.07 -15.74 44.47
C GLN A 166 -7.37 -15.34 45.78
N GLN A 167 -6.70 -14.20 45.81
CA GLN A 167 -6.07 -13.68 47.04
C GLN A 167 -7.12 -13.35 48.10
N THR A 168 -8.22 -12.68 47.71
CA THR A 168 -9.33 -12.36 48.60
C THR A 168 -9.98 -13.62 49.18
N MET A 169 -10.32 -14.61 48.34
CA MET A 169 -10.91 -15.88 48.80
C MET A 169 -9.99 -16.63 49.78
N ARG A 170 -8.67 -16.60 49.55
CA ARG A 170 -7.69 -17.19 50.49
C ARG A 170 -7.67 -16.46 51.83
N GLN A 171 -7.81 -15.13 51.83
CA GLN A 171 -7.86 -14.34 53.07
C GLN A 171 -9.16 -14.62 53.84
N GLU A 172 -10.30 -14.63 53.14
CA GLU A 172 -11.61 -14.94 53.73
C GLU A 172 -11.65 -16.35 54.33
N THR A 173 -11.13 -17.35 53.61
CA THR A 173 -11.05 -18.73 54.11
C THR A 173 -10.24 -18.81 55.41
N LYS A 174 -9.10 -18.09 55.48
CA LYS A 174 -8.29 -18.02 56.71
C LYS A 174 -9.04 -17.36 57.85
N ALA A 175 -9.80 -16.30 57.59
CA ALA A 175 -10.60 -15.62 58.60
C ALA A 175 -11.70 -16.54 59.15
N LEU A 176 -12.43 -17.22 58.26
CA LEU A 176 -13.46 -18.21 58.63
C LEU A 176 -12.87 -19.37 59.43
N ASP A 177 -11.68 -19.88 59.06
CA ASP A 177 -10.99 -20.94 59.82
C ASP A 177 -10.62 -20.49 61.24
N ILE A 178 -10.20 -19.23 61.42
CA ILE A 178 -9.89 -18.65 62.74
C ILE A 178 -11.18 -18.56 63.57
N GLU A 179 -12.26 -18.02 62.99
CA GLU A 179 -13.56 -17.87 63.65
C GLU A 179 -14.15 -19.22 64.06
N ARG A 180 -14.10 -20.22 63.17
CA ARG A 180 -14.54 -21.60 63.46
C ARG A 180 -13.80 -22.17 64.68
N ARG A 181 -12.48 -22.01 64.75
CA ARG A 181 -11.68 -22.51 65.88
C ARG A 181 -12.04 -21.79 67.18
N ALA A 182 -12.32 -20.50 67.14
CA ALA A 182 -12.78 -19.75 68.32
C ALA A 182 -14.12 -20.28 68.85
N TYR A 183 -15.10 -20.51 67.97
CA TYR A 183 -16.39 -21.12 68.37
C TYR A 183 -16.24 -22.56 68.87
N GLN A 184 -15.36 -23.37 68.27
CA GLN A 184 -15.07 -24.73 68.74
C GLN A 184 -14.57 -24.71 70.20
N THR A 185 -13.59 -23.86 70.51
CA THR A 185 -13.09 -23.67 71.88
C THR A 185 -14.20 -23.20 72.83
N GLN A 186 -15.08 -22.30 72.37
CA GLN A 186 -16.21 -21.82 73.18
C GLN A 186 -17.21 -22.94 73.49
N VAL A 187 -17.57 -23.76 72.50
CA VAL A 187 -18.45 -24.92 72.68
C VAL A 187 -17.85 -25.91 73.67
N GLU A 188 -16.56 -26.23 73.54
CA GLU A 188 -15.87 -27.13 74.46
C GLU A 188 -15.88 -26.61 75.91
N SER A 189 -15.63 -25.30 76.10
CA SER A 189 -15.70 -24.65 77.41
C SER A 189 -17.10 -24.71 78.02
N LEU A 190 -18.14 -24.42 77.23
CA LEU A 190 -19.53 -24.49 77.69
C LEU A 190 -19.92 -25.92 78.07
N GLN A 191 -19.52 -26.91 77.27
CA GLN A 191 -19.77 -28.33 77.60
C GLN A 191 -19.07 -28.76 78.89
N GLN A 192 -17.85 -28.29 79.15
CA GLN A 192 -17.15 -28.54 80.42
C GLN A 192 -17.92 -27.95 81.60
N GLN A 193 -18.42 -26.72 81.48
CA GLN A 193 -19.25 -26.08 82.51
C GLN A 193 -20.53 -26.87 82.77
N ILE A 194 -21.23 -27.30 81.72
CA ILE A 194 -22.44 -28.14 81.85
C ILE A 194 -22.13 -29.41 82.64
N ARG A 195 -21.06 -30.14 82.30
CA ARG A 195 -20.68 -31.37 83.03
C ARG A 195 -20.34 -31.12 84.51
N LEU A 196 -19.74 -29.97 84.83
CA LEU A 196 -19.45 -29.60 86.21
C LEU A 196 -20.74 -29.33 86.99
N LEU A 197 -21.67 -28.58 86.40
CA LEU A 197 -22.97 -28.30 86.99
C LEU A 197 -23.79 -29.59 87.20
N GLU A 198 -23.83 -30.48 86.20
CA GLU A 198 -24.53 -31.77 86.29
C GLU A 198 -23.97 -32.65 87.42
N LYS A 199 -22.65 -32.69 87.60
CA LYS A 199 -22.02 -33.42 88.72
C LYS A 199 -22.42 -32.85 90.07
N GLN A 200 -22.48 -31.52 90.20
CA GLN A 200 -22.88 -30.85 91.43
C GLN A 200 -24.35 -31.14 91.79
N LEU A 201 -25.24 -31.20 90.78
CA LEU A 201 -26.65 -31.52 90.96
C LEU A 201 -26.89 -32.99 91.38
N ASN A 202 -26.03 -33.92 90.95
CA ASN A 202 -26.19 -35.35 91.19
C ASN A 202 -25.37 -35.87 92.39
N ASP A 203 -24.76 -34.98 93.17
CA ASP A 203 -24.04 -35.32 94.40
C ASP A 203 -25.02 -35.36 95.59
N PRO A 204 -25.29 -36.53 96.19
CA PRO A 204 -26.33 -36.71 97.22
C PRO A 204 -26.06 -35.98 98.56
N HIS A 205 -24.93 -35.29 98.69
CA HIS A 205 -24.60 -34.44 99.84
C HIS A 205 -24.58 -32.94 99.52
N TRP A 206 -25.08 -32.53 98.35
CA TRP A 206 -25.10 -31.11 97.98
C TRP A 206 -26.14 -30.33 98.79
N SER A 207 -25.65 -29.43 99.66
CA SER A 207 -26.43 -28.37 100.30
C SER A 207 -25.91 -27.02 99.78
N PRO A 208 -26.76 -26.15 99.20
CA PRO A 208 -26.32 -24.81 98.82
C PRO A 208 -26.04 -24.02 100.09
N ALA A 209 -24.82 -23.50 100.23
CA ALA A 209 -24.50 -22.52 101.28
C ALA A 209 -25.26 -21.21 101.00
N PRO A 210 -25.70 -20.47 102.04
CA PRO A 210 -26.48 -19.23 101.92
C PRO A 210 -25.71 -18.09 101.27
#